data_AF-A0A8T0HZY2-F1
#
_entry.id   AF-A0A8T0HZY2-F1
#
_cell.length_a   1.000
_cell.length_b   1.000
_cell.length_c   1.000
_cell.angle_alpha   90.00
_cell.angle_beta   90.00
_cell.angle_gamma   90.00
#
_symmetry.space_group_name_H-M   'P 1'
#
loop_
_entity.id
_entity.type
_entity.pdbx_description
1 polymer ?
#
loop_
_entity_poly.entity_id
_entity_poly.type
_entity_poly.pdbx_seq_one_letter_code
_entity_poly.pdbx_strand_id
1 'polypeptide(L)'
;MHFMCVHPATSSFPGSGAQLWGGRCCSGVTRRAASFKRRLVFVSAGEQVDEPEDGDDKGDKQVQDMLVGMVRLQAGKLRVSEFVEDRSKMLSDIADQAKEEYDKIAQDAMRTMDEASSKIISSVDAEAQEMEEELAKARAEMEADSRDFDEFEENVDKARSEGLFFKSLYSKPLKAWKDRTNEEKKAIKEEASVVFNTAKKSGSSKTRRFLYGVLIFLLSLSLVEAVSNGNYEWPKLALYSFILVALVVQLTYESFIASDGDDSKER
;
A
#
# COMPACT_ATOMS: atom_id res chain seq x y z
N MET A 1 -25.48 14.44 -2.39
CA MET A 1 -24.68 15.45 -1.64
C MET A 1 -23.50 14.72 -1.02
N HIS A 2 -22.31 15.31 -1.18
CA HIS A 2 -20.99 14.93 -0.65
C HIS A 2 -20.22 13.77 -1.29
N PHE A 3 -19.51 14.16 -2.35
CA PHE A 3 -18.14 13.78 -2.68
C PHE A 3 -17.20 13.78 -1.46
N MET A 4 -16.28 12.81 -1.40
CA MET A 4 -14.92 13.08 -0.94
C MET A 4 -13.89 12.39 -1.84
N CYS A 5 -13.10 13.23 -2.50
CA CYS A 5 -11.86 12.91 -3.17
C CYS A 5 -10.76 12.68 -2.12
N VAL A 6 -9.85 11.74 -2.36
CA VAL A 6 -8.53 11.71 -1.72
C VAL A 6 -7.49 11.60 -2.82
N HIS A 7 -6.71 12.66 -2.98
CA HIS A 7 -5.47 12.67 -3.77
C HIS A 7 -4.30 12.14 -2.93
N PRO A 8 -3.24 11.63 -3.58
CA PRO A 8 -2.04 11.10 -2.92
C PRO A 8 -1.04 12.22 -2.58
N ALA A 9 -0.43 12.13 -1.40
CA ALA A 9 0.66 13.01 -1.00
C ALA A 9 2.02 12.39 -1.37
N THR A 10 2.70 13.06 -2.28
CA THR A 10 4.14 13.01 -2.53
C THR A 10 4.91 13.58 -1.33
N SER A 11 5.94 12.90 -0.85
CA SER A 11 6.93 13.50 0.07
C SER A 11 8.35 13.25 -0.45
N SER A 12 8.98 14.34 -0.86
CA SER A 12 10.40 14.47 -1.18
C SER A 12 11.21 14.89 0.06
N PHE A 13 12.37 14.27 0.22
CA PHE A 13 13.51 14.67 1.06
C PHE A 13 14.01 16.10 0.71
N PRO A 14 14.56 16.87 1.67
CA PRO A 14 15.98 16.76 2.12
C PRO A 14 16.09 16.88 3.67
N GLY A 15 17.15 16.53 4.39
CA GLY A 15 18.59 16.51 4.13
C GLY A 15 19.29 17.24 5.28
N SER A 16 19.94 16.46 6.16
CA SER A 16 21.06 16.79 7.08
C SER A 16 20.89 17.83 8.20
N GLY A 17 21.06 17.35 9.43
CA GLY A 17 21.30 18.18 10.62
C GLY A 17 21.51 17.33 11.87
N ALA A 18 22.72 16.77 12.01
CA ALA A 18 23.14 15.99 13.17
C ALA A 18 23.21 16.87 14.43
N GLN A 19 22.44 16.55 15.48
CA GLN A 19 22.76 16.92 16.87
C GLN A 19 22.34 15.82 17.84
N LEU A 20 23.37 15.24 18.46
CA LEU A 20 23.35 14.33 19.61
C LEU A 20 22.72 15.02 20.84
N TRP A 21 21.59 14.53 21.34
CA TRP A 21 21.16 14.79 22.72
C TRP A 21 20.61 13.52 23.35
N GLY A 22 21.41 12.95 24.25
CA GLY A 22 21.00 11.89 25.14
C GLY A 22 20.17 12.40 26.32
N GLY A 23 19.35 11.49 26.85
CA GLY A 23 19.04 11.37 28.28
C GLY A 23 18.24 12.51 28.92
N ARG A 24 16.92 12.32 29.01
CA ARG A 24 16.11 12.93 30.08
C ARG A 24 15.16 11.90 30.66
N CYS A 25 15.66 11.14 31.63
CA CYS A 25 14.82 10.50 32.64
C CYS A 25 14.38 11.56 33.66
N CYS A 26 13.07 11.72 33.79
CA CYS A 26 12.43 12.42 34.89
C CYS A 26 12.43 11.52 36.14
N SER A 27 13.13 11.94 37.19
CA SER A 27 12.91 11.40 38.54
C SER A 27 13.50 12.35 39.58
N GLY A 28 12.68 12.78 40.54
CA GLY A 28 13.14 13.42 41.78
C GLY A 28 12.61 14.82 42.05
N VAL A 29 11.28 14.98 42.20
CA VAL A 29 10.75 16.14 42.95
C VAL A 29 11.04 15.89 44.43
N THR A 30 11.96 16.69 44.97
CA THR A 30 12.28 16.78 46.39
C THR A 30 11.15 17.48 47.14
N ARG A 31 10.50 16.77 48.08
CA ARG A 31 9.60 17.39 49.06
C ARG A 31 10.43 18.16 50.09
N ARG A 32 10.45 19.50 49.99
CA ARG A 32 10.82 20.36 51.13
C ARG A 32 9.65 20.39 52.11
N ALA A 33 9.88 19.87 53.31
CA ALA A 33 9.01 20.10 54.46
C ALA A 33 9.11 21.58 54.87
N ALA A 34 8.06 22.35 54.64
CA ALA A 34 7.90 23.66 55.24
C ALA A 34 7.25 23.48 56.62
N SER A 35 8.07 23.61 57.66
CA SER A 35 7.65 23.68 59.07
C SER A 35 6.80 24.93 59.31
N PHE A 36 5.48 24.76 59.40
CA PHE A 36 4.54 25.82 59.74
C PHE A 36 4.58 26.08 61.25
N LYS A 37 5.40 27.06 61.67
CA LYS A 37 5.42 27.58 63.04
C LYS A 37 4.05 28.21 63.38
N ARG A 38 3.22 27.47 64.12
CA ARG A 38 2.02 28.02 64.77
C ARG A 38 2.47 28.92 65.92
N ARG A 39 2.35 30.23 65.72
CA ARG A 39 2.51 31.25 66.74
C ARG A 39 1.27 31.22 67.63
N LEU A 40 1.38 30.59 68.81
CA LEU A 40 0.42 30.79 69.88
C LEU A 40 0.51 32.25 70.33
N VAL A 41 -0.55 33.01 70.11
CA VAL A 41 -0.75 34.32 70.75
C VAL A 41 -1.55 34.02 72.02
N PHE A 42 -0.87 34.14 73.16
CA PHE A 42 -1.45 34.08 74.49
C PHE A 42 -2.00 35.47 74.79
N VAL A 43 -3.33 35.63 74.75
CA VAL A 43 -4.01 36.84 75.23
C VAL A 43 -4.18 36.67 76.73
N SER A 44 -3.35 37.38 77.49
CA SER A 44 -3.53 37.62 78.92
C SER A 44 -4.49 38.79 79.08
N ALA A 45 -5.70 38.52 79.56
CA ALA A 45 -6.60 39.52 80.12
C ALA A 45 -6.86 39.08 81.57
N GLY A 46 -6.54 39.98 82.50
CA GLY A 46 -6.50 39.68 83.93
C GLY A 46 -7.88 39.57 84.56
N GLU A 47 -7.91 38.98 85.75
CA GLU A 47 -9.04 39.05 86.66
C GLU A 47 -8.49 39.30 88.07
N GLN A 48 -9.03 40.34 88.71
CA GLN A 48 -8.84 40.63 90.13
C GLN A 48 -9.73 39.67 90.93
N VAL A 49 -9.23 39.26 92.08
CA VAL A 49 -9.92 38.44 93.07
C VAL A 49 -10.89 39.32 93.83
N ASP A 50 -12.17 38.99 93.82
CA ASP A 50 -13.12 39.22 94.92
C ASP A 50 -14.22 38.13 94.85
N GLU A 51 -14.32 37.30 95.88
CA GLU A 51 -15.46 36.41 96.18
C GLU A 51 -16.31 37.05 97.30
N PRO A 52 -17.51 36.54 97.65
CA PRO A 52 -18.62 36.10 96.80
C PRO A 52 -19.95 36.72 97.31
N GLU A 53 -20.98 36.86 96.47
CA GLU A 53 -22.36 36.96 96.97
C GLU A 53 -23.33 36.12 96.14
N ASP A 54 -24.14 35.37 96.87
CA ASP A 54 -25.17 34.44 96.44
C ASP A 54 -26.21 35.08 95.51
N GLY A 55 -26.55 34.41 94.41
CA GLY A 55 -27.71 34.81 93.60
C GLY A 55 -27.87 34.06 92.28
N ASP A 56 -28.80 33.10 92.27
CA ASP A 56 -29.57 32.57 91.14
C ASP A 56 -28.82 32.02 89.89
N ASP A 57 -28.80 30.70 89.88
CA ASP A 57 -28.42 29.73 88.86
C ASP A 57 -29.13 29.94 87.49
N LYS A 58 -28.69 30.92 86.71
CA LYS A 58 -28.97 31.02 85.26
C LYS A 58 -27.71 31.45 84.51
N GLY A 59 -27.01 30.47 83.94
CA GLY A 59 -25.80 30.68 83.16
C GLY A 59 -25.91 31.74 82.06
N ASP A 60 -24.78 32.40 81.81
CA ASP A 60 -24.65 33.56 80.94
C ASP A 60 -25.09 33.26 79.48
N LYS A 61 -26.03 34.05 78.96
CA LYS A 61 -26.69 33.80 77.66
C LYS A 61 -25.71 33.87 76.49
N GLN A 62 -24.70 34.73 76.59
CA GLN A 62 -23.69 34.92 75.55
C GLN A 62 -22.78 33.68 75.41
N VAL A 63 -22.41 33.06 76.54
CA VAL A 63 -21.60 31.85 76.55
C VAL A 63 -22.39 30.66 75.99
N GLN A 64 -23.69 30.58 76.29
CA GLN A 64 -24.58 29.56 75.73
C GLN A 64 -24.72 29.68 74.21
N ASP A 65 -24.92 30.90 73.67
CA ASP A 65 -25.01 31.12 72.22
C ASP A 65 -23.71 30.79 71.48
N MET A 66 -22.55 31.13 72.06
CA MET A 66 -21.24 30.75 71.50
C MET A 66 -21.04 29.23 71.51
N LEU A 67 -21.45 28.55 72.57
CA LEU A 67 -21.36 27.10 72.68
C LEU A 67 -22.26 26.42 71.63
N VAL A 68 -23.49 26.91 71.45
CA VAL A 68 -24.42 26.44 70.40
C VAL A 68 -23.83 26.68 69.00
N GLY A 69 -23.20 27.84 68.77
CA GLY A 69 -22.50 28.14 67.52
C GLY A 69 -21.34 27.17 67.24
N MET A 70 -20.55 26.84 68.27
CA MET A 70 -19.46 25.87 68.17
C MET A 70 -19.97 24.46 67.88
N VAL A 71 -21.04 24.02 68.56
CA VAL A 71 -21.66 22.70 68.33
C VAL A 71 -22.23 22.62 66.91
N ARG A 72 -22.90 23.67 66.42
CA ARG A 72 -23.40 23.73 65.02
C ARG A 72 -22.26 23.67 64.01
N LEU A 73 -21.15 24.36 64.26
CA LEU A 73 -19.97 24.32 63.38
C LEU A 73 -19.29 22.95 63.38
N GLN A 74 -19.18 22.30 64.55
CA GLN A 74 -18.64 20.95 64.63
C GLN A 74 -19.54 19.94 63.90
N ALA A 75 -20.86 20.07 64.02
CA ALA A 75 -21.82 19.26 63.27
C ALA A 75 -21.73 19.51 61.76
N GLY A 76 -21.57 20.77 61.33
CA GLY A 76 -21.37 21.12 59.92
C GLY A 76 -20.06 20.57 59.36
N LYS A 77 -18.98 20.61 60.14
CA LYS A 77 -17.68 20.03 59.77
C LYS A 77 -17.78 18.52 59.58
N LEU A 78 -18.46 17.81 60.48
CA LEU A 78 -18.65 16.36 60.38
C LEU A 78 -19.37 15.97 59.08
N ARG A 79 -20.45 16.67 58.71
CA ARG A 79 -21.18 16.40 57.46
C ARG A 79 -20.34 16.63 56.21
N VAL A 80 -19.53 17.69 56.19
CA VAL A 80 -18.66 17.96 55.04
C VAL A 80 -17.53 16.95 54.97
N SER A 81 -16.94 16.56 56.10
CA SER A 81 -15.90 15.53 56.10
C SER A 81 -16.43 14.17 55.64
N GLU A 82 -17.64 13.78 56.09
CA GLU A 82 -18.29 12.54 55.67
C GLU A 82 -18.58 12.55 54.17
N PHE A 83 -19.17 13.63 53.65
CA PHE A 83 -19.41 13.77 52.21
C PHE A 83 -18.12 13.72 51.37
N VAL A 84 -17.04 14.34 51.85
CA VAL A 84 -15.74 14.31 51.15
C VAL A 84 -15.13 12.90 51.19
N GLU A 85 -15.28 12.18 52.30
CA GLU A 85 -14.81 10.81 52.45
C GLU A 85 -15.61 9.82 51.59
N ASP A 86 -16.93 9.97 51.52
CA ASP A 86 -17.77 9.14 50.66
C ASP A 86 -17.48 9.36 49.18
N ARG A 87 -17.27 10.62 48.77
CA ARG A 87 -16.90 10.95 47.39
C ARG A 87 -15.48 10.50 47.05
N SER A 88 -14.54 10.53 48.00
CA SER A 88 -13.19 10.03 47.75
C SER A 88 -13.17 8.51 47.60
N LYS A 89 -13.95 7.78 48.41
CA LYS A 89 -14.15 6.33 48.26
C LYS A 89 -14.77 6.00 46.91
N MET A 90 -15.86 6.68 46.53
CA MET A 90 -16.51 6.46 45.23
C MET A 90 -15.54 6.68 44.05
N LEU A 91 -14.71 7.74 44.10
CA LEU A 91 -13.72 7.99 43.06
C LEU A 91 -12.60 6.94 43.06
N SER A 92 -12.22 6.43 44.23
CA SER A 92 -11.27 5.31 44.34
C SER A 92 -11.83 4.05 43.70
N ASP A 93 -13.08 3.69 44.02
CA ASP A 93 -13.74 2.51 43.47
C ASP A 93 -13.86 2.60 41.94
N ILE A 94 -14.21 3.78 41.41
CA ILE A 94 -14.24 4.01 39.96
C ILE A 94 -12.85 3.86 39.34
N ALA A 95 -11.81 4.37 39.99
CA ALA A 95 -10.44 4.24 39.50
C ALA A 95 -9.97 2.79 39.48
N ASP A 96 -10.29 2.01 40.51
CA ASP A 96 -9.95 0.60 40.61
C ASP A 96 -10.74 -0.24 39.60
N GLN A 97 -12.05 0.01 39.43
CA GLN A 97 -12.87 -0.64 38.42
C GLN A 97 -12.39 -0.33 37.01
N ALA A 98 -12.12 0.95 36.71
CA ALA A 98 -11.60 1.34 35.41
C ALA A 98 -10.28 0.65 35.12
N LYS A 99 -9.38 0.56 36.10
CA LYS A 99 -8.11 -0.16 35.93
C LYS A 99 -8.31 -1.64 35.61
N GLU A 100 -9.21 -2.32 36.31
CA GLU A 100 -9.52 -3.73 36.04
C GLU A 100 -10.12 -3.92 34.65
N GLU A 101 -11.02 -3.04 34.21
CA GLU A 101 -11.59 -3.06 32.87
C GLU A 101 -10.54 -2.79 31.78
N TYR A 102 -9.65 -1.82 31.99
CA TYR A 102 -8.55 -1.54 31.06
C TYR A 102 -7.59 -2.72 30.96
N ASP A 103 -7.23 -3.35 32.08
CA ASP A 103 -6.35 -4.51 32.09
C ASP A 103 -7.00 -5.70 31.36
N LYS A 104 -8.32 -5.90 31.52
CA LYS A 104 -9.09 -6.91 30.77
C LYS A 104 -9.12 -6.64 29.27
N ILE A 105 -9.43 -5.41 28.87
CA ILE A 105 -9.45 -5.02 27.44
C ILE A 105 -8.06 -5.17 26.83
N ALA A 106 -7.00 -4.78 27.56
CA ALA A 106 -5.64 -4.92 27.08
C ALA A 106 -5.25 -6.40 26.88
N GLN A 107 -5.59 -7.26 27.83
CA GLN A 107 -5.33 -8.71 27.71
C GLN A 107 -6.12 -9.35 26.58
N ASP A 108 -7.39 -8.98 26.40
CA ASP A 108 -8.22 -9.49 25.31
C ASP A 108 -7.70 -9.03 23.94
N ALA A 109 -7.31 -7.75 23.82
CA ALA A 109 -6.69 -7.22 22.61
C ALA A 109 -5.36 -7.94 22.28
N MET A 110 -4.51 -8.18 23.28
CA MET A 110 -3.26 -8.95 23.08
C MET A 110 -3.57 -10.39 22.64
N ARG A 111 -4.53 -11.04 23.27
CA ARG A 111 -4.92 -12.41 22.94
C ARG A 111 -5.47 -12.53 21.52
N THR A 112 -6.41 -11.65 21.15
CA THR A 112 -6.99 -11.66 19.80
C THR A 112 -5.94 -11.37 18.72
N MET A 113 -4.99 -10.49 19.01
CA MET A 113 -3.86 -10.20 18.12
C MET A 113 -2.93 -11.40 17.96
N ASP A 114 -2.58 -12.10 19.06
CA ASP A 114 -1.73 -13.29 19.01
C ASP A 114 -2.41 -14.45 18.26
N GLU A 115 -3.72 -14.64 18.47
CA GLU A 115 -4.52 -15.64 17.75
C GLU A 115 -4.61 -15.32 16.25
N ALA A 116 -4.80 -14.05 15.88
CA ALA A 116 -4.80 -13.61 14.49
C ALA A 116 -3.42 -13.77 13.84
N SER A 117 -2.37 -13.36 14.55
CA SER A 117 -0.97 -13.49 14.11
C SER A 117 -0.60 -14.96 13.88
N SER A 118 -0.95 -15.84 14.82
CA SER A 118 -0.69 -17.27 14.70
C SER A 118 -1.39 -17.88 13.48
N LYS A 119 -2.62 -17.46 13.19
CA LYS A 119 -3.34 -17.89 11.99
C LYS A 119 -2.64 -17.42 10.72
N ILE A 120 -2.24 -16.14 10.67
CA ILE A 120 -1.53 -15.57 9.51
C ILE A 120 -0.22 -16.30 9.28
N ILE A 121 0.58 -16.51 10.32
CA ILE A 121 1.86 -17.25 10.22
C ILE A 121 1.59 -18.65 9.69
N SER A 122 0.62 -19.38 10.25
CA SER A 122 0.29 -20.73 9.76
C SER A 122 -0.18 -20.76 8.30
N SER A 123 -0.90 -19.74 7.84
CA SER A 123 -1.31 -19.66 6.43
C SER A 123 -0.15 -19.31 5.51
N VAL A 124 0.75 -18.43 5.95
CA VAL A 124 1.95 -18.05 5.19
C VAL A 124 2.92 -19.22 5.10
N ASP A 125 3.10 -19.98 6.18
CA ASP A 125 3.94 -21.19 6.18
C ASP A 125 3.37 -22.26 5.24
N ALA A 126 2.04 -22.44 5.20
CA ALA A 126 1.39 -23.35 4.26
C ALA A 126 1.60 -22.92 2.80
N GLU A 127 1.38 -21.64 2.48
CA GLU A 127 1.60 -21.08 1.15
C GLU A 127 3.08 -21.15 0.74
N ALA A 128 4.00 -20.88 1.68
CA ALA A 128 5.43 -21.00 1.45
C ALA A 128 5.84 -22.44 1.11
N GLN A 129 5.28 -23.43 1.80
CA GLN A 129 5.53 -24.84 1.50
C GLN A 129 4.99 -25.23 0.13
N GLU A 130 3.79 -24.79 -0.24
CA GLU A 130 3.23 -25.03 -1.58
C GLU A 130 4.10 -24.40 -2.68
N MET A 131 4.60 -23.18 -2.47
CA MET A 131 5.54 -22.53 -3.38
C MET A 131 6.88 -23.28 -3.48
N GLU A 132 7.40 -23.81 -2.38
CA GLU A 132 8.62 -24.63 -2.40
C GLU A 132 8.42 -25.92 -3.19
N GLU A 133 7.28 -26.60 -3.01
CA GLU A 133 6.91 -27.80 -3.76
C GLU A 133 6.71 -27.50 -5.26
N GLU A 134 6.07 -26.38 -5.60
CA GLU A 134 5.89 -25.94 -6.98
C GLU A 134 7.22 -25.59 -7.65
N LEU A 135 8.10 -24.85 -6.97
CA LEU A 135 9.43 -24.51 -7.49
C LEU A 135 10.32 -25.75 -7.65
N ALA A 136 10.25 -26.69 -6.70
CA ALA A 136 10.97 -27.96 -6.82
C ALA A 136 10.48 -28.76 -8.03
N LYS A 137 9.17 -28.81 -8.25
CA LYS A 137 8.57 -29.48 -9.41
C LYS A 137 8.94 -28.79 -10.72
N ALA A 138 8.84 -27.46 -10.79
CA ALA A 138 9.21 -26.68 -11.97
C ALA A 138 10.68 -26.87 -12.35
N ARG A 139 11.57 -26.95 -11.35
CA ARG A 139 12.99 -27.23 -11.58
C ARG A 139 13.21 -28.63 -12.14
N ALA A 140 12.53 -29.64 -11.60
CA ALA A 140 12.61 -31.01 -12.09
C ALA A 140 12.06 -31.15 -13.52
N GLU A 141 10.97 -30.44 -13.83
CA GLU A 141 10.39 -30.38 -15.18
C GLU A 141 11.34 -29.72 -16.18
N MET A 142 11.96 -28.58 -15.83
CA MET A 142 12.98 -27.95 -16.68
C MET A 142 14.20 -28.85 -16.94
N GLU A 143 14.61 -29.66 -15.97
CA GLU A 143 15.72 -30.60 -16.15
C GLU A 143 15.32 -31.76 -17.08
N ALA A 144 14.08 -32.25 -16.99
CA ALA A 144 13.55 -33.25 -17.91
C ALA A 144 13.43 -32.68 -19.34
N ASP A 145 12.83 -31.50 -19.48
CA ASP A 145 12.67 -30.82 -20.78
C ASP A 145 14.03 -30.52 -21.44
N SER A 146 15.04 -30.13 -20.65
CA SER A 146 16.40 -29.91 -21.17
C SER A 146 17.00 -31.20 -21.73
N ARG A 147 16.78 -32.33 -21.07
CA ARG A 147 17.28 -33.63 -21.55
C ARG A 147 16.56 -34.08 -22.82
N ASP A 148 15.24 -33.89 -22.87
CA ASP A 148 14.45 -34.20 -24.05
C ASP A 148 14.86 -33.30 -25.24
N PHE A 149 15.19 -32.03 -24.97
CA PHE A 149 15.70 -31.11 -25.97
C PHE A 149 17.09 -31.51 -26.48
N ASP A 150 18.00 -31.90 -25.60
CA ASP A 150 19.32 -32.40 -25.99
C ASP A 150 19.22 -33.66 -26.86
N GLU A 151 18.32 -34.60 -26.53
CA GLU A 151 18.06 -35.79 -27.36
C GLU A 151 17.44 -35.42 -28.72
N PHE A 152 16.54 -34.43 -28.74
CA PHE A 152 15.96 -33.91 -29.97
C PHE A 152 17.03 -33.29 -30.88
N GLU A 153 17.95 -32.47 -30.34
CA GLU A 153 19.04 -31.89 -31.12
C GLU A 153 19.93 -32.98 -31.72
N GLU A 154 20.31 -33.99 -30.93
CA GLU A 154 21.13 -35.10 -31.44
C GLU A 154 20.42 -35.88 -32.55
N ASN A 155 19.11 -36.15 -32.40
CA ASN A 155 18.31 -36.84 -33.40
C ASN A 155 18.11 -36.00 -34.67
N VAL A 156 17.94 -34.68 -34.55
CA VAL A 156 17.85 -33.78 -35.70
C VAL A 156 19.19 -33.72 -36.43
N ASP A 157 20.31 -33.63 -35.73
CA ASP A 157 21.64 -33.63 -36.34
C ASP A 157 21.91 -34.94 -37.08
N LYS A 158 21.55 -36.08 -36.48
CA LYS A 158 21.62 -37.39 -37.14
C LYS A 158 20.73 -37.43 -38.38
N ALA A 159 19.44 -37.10 -38.26
CA ALA A 159 18.49 -37.12 -39.37
C ALA A 159 18.90 -36.16 -40.51
N ARG A 160 19.44 -34.98 -40.17
CA ARG A 160 19.99 -34.03 -41.13
C ARG A 160 21.23 -34.57 -41.83
N SER A 161 22.11 -35.25 -41.09
CA SER A 161 23.33 -35.84 -41.64
C SER A 161 23.08 -37.04 -42.55
N GLU A 162 21.94 -37.71 -42.40
CA GLU A 162 21.54 -38.89 -43.21
C GLU A 162 20.83 -38.51 -44.52
N GLY A 163 20.27 -37.30 -44.61
CA GLY A 163 19.69 -36.78 -45.85
C GLY A 163 20.75 -36.46 -46.90
N LEU A 164 20.78 -37.20 -48.01
CA LEU A 164 21.66 -36.93 -49.18
C LEU A 164 21.58 -35.48 -49.69
N PHE A 165 20.45 -34.81 -49.46
CA PHE A 165 20.20 -33.42 -49.84
C PHE A 165 21.01 -32.40 -49.01
N PHE A 166 21.26 -32.65 -47.73
CA PHE A 166 21.88 -31.66 -46.83
C PHE A 166 23.41 -31.71 -46.86
N LYS A 167 24.01 -32.88 -47.14
CA LYS A 167 25.46 -32.99 -47.34
C LYS A 167 25.95 -32.06 -48.45
N SER A 168 25.17 -31.85 -49.52
CA SER A 168 25.57 -30.95 -50.60
C SER A 168 25.48 -29.47 -50.21
N LEU A 169 24.57 -29.08 -49.29
CA LEU A 169 24.38 -27.68 -48.89
C LEU A 169 25.44 -27.17 -47.91
N TYR A 170 25.94 -28.03 -47.01
CA TYR A 170 26.97 -27.67 -46.02
C TYR A 170 28.40 -27.96 -46.49
N SER A 171 28.56 -28.67 -47.61
CA SER A 171 29.87 -29.00 -48.19
C SER A 171 30.69 -27.78 -48.67
N LYS A 172 30.07 -26.61 -48.80
CA LYS A 172 30.76 -25.36 -49.17
C LYS A 172 30.55 -24.33 -48.06
N PRO A 173 31.61 -23.95 -47.33
CA PRO A 173 31.50 -22.82 -46.40
C PRO A 173 31.07 -21.58 -47.19
N LEU A 174 29.98 -20.95 -46.75
CA LEU A 174 29.48 -19.71 -47.34
C LEU A 174 30.57 -18.65 -47.21
N LYS A 175 31.21 -18.29 -48.34
CA LYS A 175 32.15 -17.16 -48.38
C LYS A 175 31.44 -15.89 -47.88
N ALA A 176 32.16 -15.10 -47.08
CA ALA A 176 31.67 -13.83 -46.58
C ALA A 176 31.21 -12.93 -47.74
N TRP A 177 30.15 -12.14 -47.54
CA TRP A 177 29.56 -11.28 -48.58
C TRP A 177 30.57 -10.36 -49.27
N LYS A 178 31.63 -9.98 -48.56
CA LYS A 178 32.73 -9.13 -49.05
C LYS A 178 33.56 -9.82 -50.14
N ASP A 179 33.79 -11.14 -50.00
CA ASP A 179 34.70 -11.94 -50.84
C ASP A 179 34.00 -12.56 -52.05
N ARG A 180 32.69 -12.34 -52.21
CA ARG A 180 31.93 -12.81 -53.37
C ARG A 180 32.20 -11.95 -54.59
N THR A 181 32.34 -12.61 -55.74
CA THR A 181 32.48 -11.94 -57.03
C THR A 181 31.21 -11.18 -57.40
N ASN A 182 31.34 -10.15 -58.25
CA ASN A 182 30.19 -9.30 -58.65
C ASN A 182 29.08 -10.10 -59.35
N GLU A 183 29.41 -11.22 -60.00
CA GLU A 183 28.45 -12.11 -60.65
C GLU A 183 27.63 -12.92 -59.64
N GLU A 184 28.28 -13.48 -58.62
CA GLU A 184 27.60 -14.17 -57.52
C GLU A 184 26.67 -13.21 -56.75
N LYS A 185 27.11 -11.97 -56.50
CA LYS A 185 26.28 -10.94 -55.86
C LYS A 185 25.04 -10.57 -56.67
N LYS A 186 25.13 -10.60 -58.01
CA LYS A 186 24.00 -10.34 -58.90
C LYS A 186 23.03 -11.52 -58.91
N ALA A 187 23.52 -12.75 -59.02
CA ALA A 187 22.69 -13.96 -58.96
C ALA A 187 21.88 -14.05 -57.65
N ILE A 188 22.52 -13.76 -56.50
CA ILE A 188 21.83 -13.76 -55.20
C ILE A 188 20.78 -12.66 -55.11
N LYS A 189 21.06 -11.47 -55.67
CA LYS A 189 20.08 -10.38 -55.72
C LYS A 189 18.90 -10.71 -56.62
N GLU A 190 19.14 -11.38 -57.74
CA GLU A 190 18.11 -11.84 -58.66
C GLU A 190 17.22 -12.88 -57.98
N GLU A 191 17.79 -13.92 -57.36
CA GLU A 191 17.03 -14.91 -56.59
C GLU A 191 16.27 -14.27 -55.42
N ALA A 192 16.90 -13.37 -54.67
CA ALA A 192 16.24 -12.63 -53.58
C ALA A 192 15.09 -11.77 -54.11
N SER A 193 15.24 -11.16 -55.29
CA SER A 193 14.17 -10.40 -55.93
C SER A 193 13.02 -11.29 -56.42
N VAL A 194 13.29 -12.51 -56.88
CA VAL A 194 12.25 -13.48 -57.26
C VAL A 194 11.45 -13.93 -56.03
N VAL A 195 12.13 -14.23 -54.93
CA VAL A 195 11.49 -14.57 -53.65
C VAL A 195 10.71 -13.38 -53.11
N PHE A 196 11.29 -12.18 -53.15
CA PHE A 196 10.62 -10.95 -52.73
C PHE A 196 9.39 -10.65 -53.59
N ASN A 197 9.46 -10.85 -54.90
CA ASN A 197 8.33 -10.66 -55.81
C ASN A 197 7.23 -11.71 -55.59
N THR A 198 7.60 -12.95 -55.29
CA THR A 198 6.65 -14.02 -54.97
C THR A 198 5.97 -13.75 -53.62
N ALA A 199 6.73 -13.33 -52.61
CA ALA A 199 6.21 -12.89 -51.32
C ALA A 199 5.29 -11.66 -51.48
N LYS A 200 5.69 -10.66 -52.27
CA LYS A 200 4.90 -9.46 -52.58
C LYS A 200 3.58 -9.82 -53.29
N LYS A 201 3.62 -10.74 -54.26
CA LYS A 201 2.43 -11.22 -54.98
C LYS A 201 1.48 -12.01 -54.08
N SER A 202 2.01 -12.76 -53.12
CA SER A 202 1.22 -13.47 -52.10
C SER A 202 0.68 -12.55 -50.99
N GLY A 203 1.43 -11.49 -50.63
CA GLY A 203 1.12 -10.58 -49.53
C GLY A 203 0.22 -9.39 -49.91
N SER A 204 0.18 -8.99 -51.19
CA SER A 204 -0.67 -7.90 -51.69
C SER A 204 -2.05 -8.41 -52.14
N SER A 205 -2.79 -9.09 -51.25
CA SER A 205 -4.16 -9.51 -51.58
C SER A 205 -5.13 -8.33 -51.44
N LYS A 206 -5.94 -8.09 -52.48
CA LYS A 206 -7.01 -7.06 -52.48
C LYS A 206 -8.00 -7.28 -51.33
N THR A 207 -8.21 -8.54 -50.94
CA THR A 207 -9.11 -8.97 -49.86
C THR A 207 -8.67 -8.44 -48.50
N ARG A 208 -7.37 -8.42 -48.20
CA ARG A 208 -6.85 -7.95 -46.91
C ARG A 208 -7.06 -6.44 -46.72
N ARG A 209 -6.81 -5.64 -47.76
CA ARG A 209 -7.10 -4.18 -47.73
C ARG A 209 -8.58 -3.88 -47.60
N PHE A 210 -9.43 -4.66 -48.26
CA PHE A 210 -10.88 -4.53 -48.11
C PHE A 210 -11.32 -4.84 -46.68
N LEU A 211 -10.78 -5.90 -46.06
CA LEU A 211 -11.07 -6.25 -44.67
C LEU A 211 -10.66 -5.14 -43.70
N TYR A 212 -9.46 -4.55 -43.85
CA TYR A 212 -9.04 -3.42 -43.03
C TYR A 212 -9.91 -2.18 -43.25
N GLY A 213 -10.31 -1.90 -44.49
CA GLY A 213 -11.23 -0.80 -44.82
C GLY A 213 -12.59 -0.95 -44.13
N VAL A 214 -13.17 -2.15 -44.15
CA VAL A 214 -14.43 -2.47 -43.45
C VAL A 214 -14.27 -2.33 -41.94
N LEU A 215 -13.16 -2.81 -41.38
CA LEU A 215 -12.91 -2.75 -39.94
C LEU A 215 -12.73 -1.30 -39.45
N ILE A 216 -12.00 -0.47 -40.20
CA ILE A 216 -11.85 0.97 -39.92
C ILE A 216 -13.21 1.68 -40.01
N PHE A 217 -14.04 1.31 -40.99
CA PHE A 217 -15.38 1.88 -41.16
C PHE A 217 -16.33 1.52 -40.00
N LEU A 218 -16.36 0.26 -39.58
CA LEU A 218 -17.16 -0.16 -38.42
C LEU A 218 -16.68 0.51 -37.13
N LEU A 219 -15.36 0.61 -36.94
CA LEU A 219 -14.78 1.22 -35.76
C LEU A 219 -15.04 2.74 -35.71
N SER A 220 -14.99 3.44 -36.84
CA SER A 220 -15.30 4.87 -36.89
C SER A 220 -16.79 5.15 -36.61
N LEU A 221 -17.70 4.33 -37.14
CA LEU A 221 -19.13 4.40 -36.80
C LEU A 221 -19.37 4.19 -35.31
N SER A 222 -18.72 3.17 -34.71
CA SER A 222 -18.84 2.92 -33.27
C SER A 222 -18.35 4.09 -32.41
N LEU A 223 -17.32 4.81 -32.88
CA LEU A 223 -16.79 5.99 -32.20
C LEU A 223 -17.77 7.17 -32.29
N VAL A 224 -18.41 7.39 -33.44
CA VAL A 224 -19.42 8.43 -33.64
C VAL A 224 -20.65 8.17 -32.78
N GLU A 225 -21.13 6.92 -32.72
CA GLU A 225 -22.26 6.52 -31.86
C GLU A 225 -21.92 6.67 -30.37
N ALA A 226 -20.72 6.25 -29.95
CA ALA A 226 -20.27 6.38 -28.57
C ALA A 226 -20.15 7.84 -28.12
N VAL A 227 -19.67 8.73 -29.00
CA VAL A 227 -19.60 10.17 -28.73
C VAL A 227 -21.00 10.79 -28.68
N SER A 228 -21.91 10.38 -29.56
CA SER A 228 -23.28 10.92 -29.62
C SER A 228 -24.15 10.52 -28.42
N ASN A 229 -23.94 9.33 -27.84
CA ASN A 229 -24.76 8.82 -26.75
C ASN A 229 -24.36 9.33 -25.35
N GLY A 230 -23.27 10.12 -25.22
CA GLY A 230 -22.90 10.86 -24.01
C GLY A 230 -22.44 10.03 -22.79
N ASN A 231 -22.54 8.70 -22.83
CA ASN A 231 -22.13 7.79 -21.75
C ASN A 231 -20.79 7.12 -22.10
N TYR A 232 -19.66 7.82 -21.96
CA TYR A 232 -18.35 7.24 -22.28
C TYR A 232 -17.35 7.28 -21.12
N GLU A 233 -16.72 6.14 -20.89
CA GLU A 233 -15.50 6.03 -20.09
C GLU A 233 -14.32 6.48 -20.96
N TRP A 234 -13.71 7.62 -20.62
CA TRP A 234 -12.49 8.15 -21.24
C TRP A 234 -11.41 7.11 -21.59
N PRO A 235 -11.10 6.09 -20.75
CA PRO A 235 -10.11 5.08 -21.12
C PRO A 235 -10.53 4.20 -22.31
N LYS A 236 -11.81 3.87 -22.46
CA LYS A 236 -12.30 3.05 -23.58
C LYS A 236 -12.23 3.83 -24.88
N LEU A 237 -12.61 5.10 -24.87
CA LEU A 237 -12.52 5.98 -26.04
C LEU A 237 -11.07 6.16 -26.51
N ALA A 238 -10.13 6.33 -25.58
CA ALA A 238 -8.70 6.45 -25.88
C ALA A 238 -8.14 5.15 -26.48
N LEU A 239 -8.58 3.98 -26.00
CA LEU A 239 -8.18 2.70 -26.56
C LEU A 239 -8.69 2.53 -28.00
N TYR A 240 -9.96 2.86 -28.24
CA TYR A 240 -10.56 2.78 -29.58
C TYR A 240 -9.96 3.79 -30.57
N SER A 241 -9.59 5.00 -30.12
CA SER A 241 -8.92 5.96 -30.99
C SER A 241 -7.49 5.53 -31.32
N PHE A 242 -6.76 4.97 -30.34
CA PHE A 242 -5.42 4.45 -30.56
C PHE A 242 -5.42 3.29 -31.56
N ILE A 243 -6.35 2.33 -31.42
CA ILE A 243 -6.41 1.20 -32.34
C ILE A 243 -6.86 1.66 -33.74
N LEU A 244 -7.76 2.65 -33.85
CA LEU A 244 -8.13 3.24 -35.14
C LEU A 244 -6.90 3.83 -35.86
N VAL A 245 -6.08 4.61 -35.15
CA VAL A 245 -4.85 5.18 -35.72
C VAL A 245 -3.89 4.08 -36.16
N ALA A 246 -3.71 3.03 -35.35
CA ALA A 246 -2.87 1.89 -35.70
C ALA A 246 -3.35 1.17 -36.97
N LEU A 247 -4.66 0.94 -37.12
CA LEU A 247 -5.23 0.33 -38.32
C LEU A 247 -5.05 1.21 -39.56
N VAL A 248 -5.21 2.53 -39.44
CA VAL A 248 -4.99 3.47 -40.55
C VAL A 248 -3.53 3.43 -41.00
N VAL A 249 -2.58 3.39 -40.06
CA VAL A 249 -1.14 3.26 -40.36
C VAL A 249 -0.84 1.93 -41.06
N GLN A 250 -1.45 0.82 -40.62
CA GLN A 250 -1.30 -0.48 -41.30
C GLN A 250 -1.85 -0.44 -42.73
N LEU A 251 -3.01 0.20 -42.94
CA LEU A 251 -3.63 0.32 -44.25
C LEU A 251 -2.82 1.23 -45.19
N THR A 252 -2.26 2.34 -44.70
CA THR A 252 -1.41 3.21 -45.52
C THR A 252 -0.09 2.54 -45.88
N TYR A 253 0.53 1.80 -44.97
CA TYR A 253 1.74 1.02 -45.26
C TYR A 253 1.48 -0.06 -46.33
N GLU A 254 0.39 -0.80 -46.21
CA GLU A 254 0.01 -1.81 -47.20
C GLU A 254 -0.37 -1.21 -48.55
N SER A 255 -0.97 -0.02 -48.56
CA SER A 255 -1.34 0.70 -49.78
C SER A 255 -0.10 1.29 -50.47
N PHE A 256 0.87 1.81 -49.70
CA PHE A 256 2.12 2.34 -50.21
C PHE A 256 2.98 1.25 -50.89
N ILE A 257 3.14 0.09 -50.25
CA ILE A 257 3.86 -1.06 -50.84
C ILE A 257 3.19 -1.58 -52.13
N ALA A 258 1.86 -1.38 -52.24
CA ALA A 258 1.14 -1.70 -53.46
C ALA A 258 1.37 -0.69 -54.58
N SER A 259 1.27 0.61 -54.26
CA SER A 259 1.31 1.70 -55.24
C SER A 259 2.65 1.75 -55.95
N ASP A 260 3.73 1.53 -55.22
CA ASP A 260 5.10 1.42 -55.74
C ASP A 260 5.29 0.22 -56.69
N GLY A 261 4.27 -0.64 -56.82
CA GLY A 261 4.24 -1.77 -57.74
C GLY A 261 3.54 -1.53 -59.08
N ASP A 262 2.68 -0.51 -59.22
CA ASP A 262 1.98 -0.24 -60.49
C ASP A 262 2.81 0.66 -61.42
N ASP A 263 3.64 1.57 -60.88
CA ASP A 263 4.52 2.45 -61.67
C ASP A 263 5.63 1.70 -62.43
N SER A 264 5.88 0.43 -62.09
CA SER A 264 6.88 -0.42 -62.76
C SER A 264 6.32 -1.27 -63.92
N LYS A 265 5.02 -1.16 -64.21
CA LYS A 265 4.38 -1.86 -65.36
C LYS A 265 4.10 -0.98 -66.57
N GLU A 266 4.28 0.33 -66.48
CA GLU A 266 4.04 1.30 -67.57
C GLU A 266 5.33 1.93 -68.17
N ARG A 267 6.50 1.32 -67.97
CA ARG A 267 7.74 1.71 -68.68
C ARG A 267 8.43 0.54 -69.37
#